data_AF-A0A496R8N5-F1
#
_entry.id   AF-A0A496R8N5-F1
#
_cell.length_a   1.000
_cell.length_b   1.000
_cell.length_c   1.000
_cell.angle_alpha   90.00
_cell.angle_beta   90.00
_cell.angle_gamma   90.00
#
_symmetry.space_group_name_H-M   'P 1'
#
loop_
_entity.id
_entity.type
_entity.pdbx_description
1 polymer ?
#
loop_
_entity_poly.entity_id
_entity_poly.type
_entity_poly.pdbx_seq_one_letter_code
_entity_poly.pdbx_strand_id
1 'polypeptide(L)'
;MIEGIFVEGLIYSIMALGVFMTFRILDFPDLTVDGSFPLGAAIMATSLVGGLPVWTGILLALLAGAVAGTITAVIHNELKV
;
A
#
# COMPACT_ATOMS: atom_id res chain seq x y z
N MET A 1 -8.92 -0.83 -24.37
CA MET A 1 -7.82 -1.82 -24.20
C MET A 1 -6.49 -1.14 -23.90
N ILE A 2 -6.01 -0.21 -24.73
CA ILE A 2 -4.71 0.47 -24.50
C ILE A 2 -4.75 1.39 -23.26
N GLU A 3 -5.85 2.11 -23.03
CA GLU A 3 -6.00 3.03 -21.89
C GLU A 3 -5.85 2.34 -20.52
N GLY A 4 -6.49 1.19 -20.33
CA GLY A 4 -6.40 0.43 -19.07
C GLY A 4 -4.97 -0.01 -18.76
N ILE A 5 -4.19 -0.39 -19.78
CA ILE A 5 -2.78 -0.75 -19.61
C ILE A 5 -1.98 0.42 -19.05
N PHE A 6 -2.23 1.64 -19.54
CA PHE A 6 -1.54 2.83 -19.02
C PHE A 6 -1.99 3.19 -17.60
N VAL A 7 -3.29 3.16 -17.32
CA VAL A 7 -3.82 3.48 -15.98
C VAL A 7 -3.30 2.50 -14.94
N GLU A 8 -3.48 1.19 -15.17
CA GLU A 8 -3.00 0.16 -14.26
C GLU A 8 -1.47 0.15 -14.19
N GLY A 9 -0.77 0.24 -15.32
CA GLY A 9 0.69 0.23 -15.36
C GLY A 9 1.33 1.38 -14.59
N LEU A 10 0.81 2.61 -14.74
CA LEU A 10 1.31 3.76 -14.02
C LEU A 10 1.02 3.65 -12.52
N ILE A 11 -0.16 3.17 -12.15
CA ILE A 11 -0.54 2.99 -10.74
C ILE A 11 0.31 1.87 -10.08
N TYR A 12 0.40 0.70 -10.71
CA TYR A 12 1.19 -0.44 -10.21
C TYR A 12 2.70 -0.21 -10.26
N SER A 13 3.20 0.75 -11.07
CA SER A 13 4.62 1.09 -11.07
C SER A 13 5.12 1.54 -9.69
N ILE A 14 4.28 2.27 -8.94
CA ILE A 14 4.60 2.74 -7.58
C ILE A 14 4.66 1.55 -6.61
N MET A 15 3.72 0.60 -6.72
CA MET A 15 3.74 -0.65 -5.95
C MET A 15 5.01 -1.45 -6.25
N ALA A 16 5.36 -1.60 -7.54
CA ALA A 16 6.57 -2.30 -7.97
C ALA A 16 7.85 -1.67 -7.41
N LEU A 17 7.92 -0.33 -7.32
CA LEU A 17 9.02 0.36 -6.66
C LEU A 17 9.09 0.02 -5.16
N GLY A 18 7.94 -0.08 -4.49
CA GLY A 18 7.87 -0.52 -3.09
C GLY A 18 8.45 -1.92 -2.88
N VAL A 19 8.03 -2.88 -3.70
CA VAL A 19 8.56 -4.27 -3.67
C VAL A 19 10.05 -4.30 -4.02
N PHE A 20 10.49 -3.47 -4.98
CA PHE A 20 11.92 -3.37 -5.31
C PHE A 20 12.73 -2.87 -4.10
N MET A 21 12.27 -1.86 -3.37
CA MET A 21 12.97 -1.35 -2.20
C MET A 21 13.13 -2.41 -1.12
N THR A 22 12.09 -3.19 -0.82
CA THR A 22 12.17 -4.24 0.23
C THR A 22 13.13 -5.35 -0.17
N PHE A 23 12.99 -5.89 -1.39
CA PHE A 23 13.77 -7.05 -1.84
C PHE A 23 15.20 -6.73 -2.25
N ARG A 24 15.51 -5.52 -2.73
CA ARG A 24 16.82 -5.20 -3.32
C ARG A 24 17.66 -4.19 -2.54
N ILE A 25 17.01 -3.33 -1.75
CA ILE A 25 17.73 -2.33 -0.94
C ILE A 25 17.81 -2.81 0.50
N LEU A 26 16.69 -3.26 1.06
CA LEU A 26 16.64 -3.80 2.41
C LEU A 26 17.07 -5.27 2.50
N ASP A 27 17.17 -5.99 1.38
CA ASP A 27 17.38 -7.43 1.30
C ASP A 27 16.43 -8.23 2.23
N PHE A 28 15.21 -7.71 2.41
CA PHE A 28 14.16 -8.28 3.25
C PHE A 28 12.96 -8.65 2.36
N PRO A 29 12.60 -9.94 2.22
CA PRO A 29 11.54 -10.37 1.31
C PRO A 29 10.14 -10.06 1.87
N ASP A 30 9.80 -8.77 1.91
CA ASP A 30 8.55 -8.27 2.42
C ASP A 30 7.48 -8.15 1.31
N LEU A 31 6.40 -8.90 1.47
CA LEU A 31 5.21 -8.82 0.61
C LEU A 31 4.12 -7.89 1.18
N THR A 32 4.37 -7.19 2.30
CA THR A 32 3.42 -6.23 2.88
C THR A 32 3.03 -5.14 1.89
N VAL A 33 3.92 -4.77 0.96
CA VAL A 33 3.63 -3.80 -0.10
C VAL A 33 2.48 -4.27 -1.00
N ASP A 34 2.43 -5.57 -1.32
CA ASP A 34 1.40 -6.16 -2.18
C ASP A 34 0.03 -6.16 -1.48
N GLY A 35 0.00 -6.35 -0.16
CA GLY A 35 -1.24 -6.31 0.63
C GLY A 35 -1.70 -4.90 1.06
N SER A 36 -0.78 -4.00 1.37
CA SER A 36 -1.08 -2.64 1.85
C SER A 36 -1.55 -1.70 0.74
N PHE A 37 -1.14 -1.95 -0.50
CA PHE A 37 -1.59 -1.19 -1.66
C PHE A 37 -3.11 -1.30 -1.93
N PRO A 38 -3.70 -2.51 -2.09
CA PRO A 38 -5.14 -2.68 -2.25
C PRO A 38 -5.92 -2.29 -1.00
N LEU A 39 -5.35 -2.42 0.20
CA LEU A 39 -5.96 -1.92 1.44
C LEU A 39 -6.20 -0.42 1.38
N GLY A 40 -5.20 0.36 0.95
CA GLY A 40 -5.34 1.81 0.76
C GLY A 40 -6.41 2.16 -0.26
N ALA A 41 -6.46 1.42 -1.37
CA ALA A 41 -7.50 1.59 -2.40
C ALA A 41 -8.91 1.28 -1.86
N ALA A 42 -9.07 0.22 -1.07
CA ALA A 42 -10.33 -0.15 -0.44
C ALA A 42 -10.81 0.92 0.56
N ILE A 43 -9.90 1.48 1.37
CA ILE A 43 -10.23 2.55 2.32
C ILE A 43 -10.63 3.83 1.60
N MET A 44 -9.94 4.18 0.52
CA MET A 44 -10.30 5.34 -0.29
C MET A 44 -11.68 5.16 -0.94
N ALA A 45 -11.92 4.00 -1.56
CA ALA A 45 -13.19 3.68 -2.21
C ALA A 45 -14.37 3.69 -1.21
N THR A 46 -14.20 3.05 -0.05
CA THR A 46 -15.23 3.04 1.01
C THR A 46 -15.47 4.42 1.59
N SER A 47 -14.43 5.24 1.77
CA SER A 47 -14.56 6.63 2.24
C SER A 47 -15.36 7.50 1.25
N LEU A 48 -15.06 7.38 -0.05
CA LEU A 48 -15.78 8.08 -1.12
C LEU A 48 -17.24 7.66 -1.19
N VAL A 49 -17.52 6.35 -1.14
CA VAL A 49 -18.90 5.81 -1.15
C VAL A 49 -19.67 6.24 0.10
N GLY A 50 -18.99 6.36 1.24
CA GLY A 50 -19.54 6.85 2.50
C GLY A 50 -19.80 8.37 2.55
N GLY A 51 -19.48 9.11 1.48
CA GLY A 51 -19.68 10.56 1.41
C GLY A 51 -18.64 11.38 2.18
N LEU A 52 -17.53 10.77 2.59
CA LEU A 52 -16.44 11.50 3.25
C LEU A 52 -15.67 12.37 2.24
N PRO A 53 -15.12 13.52 2.67
CA PRO A 53 -14.24 14.33 1.83
C PRO A 53 -13.02 13.54 1.33
N VAL A 54 -12.62 13.79 0.08
CA VAL A 54 -11.45 13.17 -0.57
C VAL A 54 -10.20 13.24 0.32
N TRP A 55 -9.95 14.40 0.94
CA TRP A 55 -8.81 14.62 1.83
C TRP A 55 -8.79 13.69 3.05
N THR A 56 -9.95 13.39 3.62
CA THR A 56 -10.06 12.46 4.74
C THR A 56 -9.81 11.02 4.30
N GLY A 57 -10.28 10.62 3.11
CA GLY A 57 -9.98 9.32 2.54
C GLY A 57 -8.48 9.10 2.30
N ILE A 58 -7.79 10.13 1.78
CA ILE A 58 -6.32 10.09 1.61
C ILE A 58 -5.61 9.92 2.95
N LEU A 59 -6.01 10.69 3.97
CA LEU A 59 -5.41 10.60 5.30
C LEU A 59 -5.63 9.21 5.92
N LEU A 60 -6.83 8.66 5.80
CA LEU A 60 -7.17 7.33 6.32
C LEU A 60 -6.39 6.22 5.59
N ALA A 61 -6.28 6.29 4.26
CA ALA A 61 -5.51 5.33 3.47
C ALA A 61 -4.02 5.37 3.84
N LEU A 62 -3.45 6.56 4.04
CA LEU A 62 -2.06 6.74 4.48
C LEU A 62 -1.83 6.16 5.88
N LEU A 63 -2.74 6.44 6.83
CA LEU A 63 -2.65 5.90 8.18
C LEU A 63 -2.75 4.37 8.20
N ALA A 64 -3.65 3.80 7.40
CA ALA A 64 -3.78 2.35 7.30
C ALA A 64 -2.53 1.68 6.69
N GLY A 65 -1.93 2.29 5.68
CA GLY A 65 -0.65 1.85 5.12
C GLY A 65 0.48 1.91 6.15
N ALA A 66 0.56 3.00 6.92
CA ALA A 66 1.52 3.14 8.01
C ALA A 66 1.31 2.08 9.10
N VAL A 67 0.05 1.83 9.51
CA VAL A 67 -0.28 0.79 10.49
C VAL A 67 0.13 -0.60 9.97
N ALA A 68 -0.20 -0.94 8.72
CA ALA A 68 0.22 -2.20 8.11
C ALA A 68 1.75 -2.36 8.13
N GLY A 69 2.51 -1.33 7.74
CA GLY A 69 3.96 -1.34 7.78
C GLY A 69 4.52 -1.46 9.21
N THR A 70 3.93 -0.79 10.18
CA THR A 70 4.35 -0.91 11.59
C THR A 70 4.09 -2.30 12.15
N ILE A 71 2.98 -2.95 11.79
CA ILE A 71 2.68 -4.32 12.21
C ILE A 71 3.75 -5.27 11.67
N THR A 72 4.10 -5.16 10.39
CA THR A 72 5.18 -5.96 9.80
C THR A 72 6.52 -5.69 10.49
N ALA A 73 6.85 -4.42 10.74
CA ALA A 73 8.08 -4.06 11.43
C ALA A 73 8.15 -4.65 12.86
N VAL A 74 7.03 -4.64 13.60
CA VAL A 74 6.96 -5.23 14.94
C VAL A 74 7.09 -6.74 14.89
N ILE A 75 6.40 -7.40 13.95
CA ILE A 75 6.50 -8.87 13.79
C ILE A 75 7.96 -9.26 13.49
N HIS A 76 8.61 -8.53 12.60
CA HIS A 76 9.96 -8.88 12.21
C HIS A 76 11.01 -8.52 13.29
N ASN A 77 10.95 -7.31 13.86
CA ASN A 77 11.95 -6.82 14.80
C ASN A 77 11.81 -7.42 16.21
N GLU A 78 10.58 -7.52 16.72
CA GLU A 78 10.32 -7.94 18.10
C GLU A 78 10.05 -9.46 18.18
N LEU A 79 9.19 -9.98 17.29
CA LEU A 79 8.80 -11.39 17.31
C LEU A 79 9.79 -12.30 16.59
N LYS A 80 10.68 -11.75 15.75
CA LYS A 80 11.73 -12.45 14.99
C LYS A 80 11.18 -13.61 14.15
N VAL A 81 9.98 -13.41 13.59
CA VAL A 81 9.32 -14.31 12.65
C VAL A 81 9.62 -13.89 11.22
#